data_AF-A0A258BN94-F1
#
_entry.id   AF-A0A258BN94-F1
#
_cell.length_a   1.000
_cell.length_b   1.000
_cell.length_c   1.000
_cell.angle_alpha   90.00
_cell.angle_beta   90.00
_cell.angle_gamma   90.00
#
_symmetry.space_group_name_H-M   'P 1'
#
loop_
_entity.id
_entity.type
_entity.pdbx_description
1 polymer ?
#
loop_
_entity_poly.entity_id
_entity_poly.type
_entity_poly.pdbx_seq_one_letter_code
_entity_poly.pdbx_strand_id
1 'polypeptide(L)' 'MEGATSGMHGSDFPGVSCDVLLERSLLVLEVESAAAALCQMDPGTKIRARGYVRNLRMEITHPLNVEILETP' A
#
# COMPACT_ATOMS: atom_id res chain seq x y z
N MET A 1 8.65 -4.84 3.20
CA MET A 1 7.71 -5.38 4.20
C MET A 1 6.78 -6.36 3.53
N GLU A 2 6.35 -7.42 4.23
CA GLU A 2 5.28 -8.30 3.79
C GLU A 2 4.04 -8.11 4.66
N GLY A 3 2.85 -8.26 4.08
CA GLY A 3 1.59 -8.13 4.81
C GLY A 3 0.37 -8.48 3.94
N ALA A 4 -0.79 -8.59 4.57
CA ALA A 4 -2.07 -8.73 3.88
C ALA A 4 -2.80 -7.38 3.91
N THR A 5 -3.43 -6.99 2.80
CA THR A 5 -4.25 -5.77 2.75
C THR A 5 -5.51 -5.93 3.61
N SER A 6 -5.94 -4.88 4.30
CA SER A 6 -7.20 -4.85 5.06
C SER A 6 -8.26 -3.98 4.40
N GLY A 7 -7.88 -3.16 3.41
CA GLY A 7 -8.77 -2.21 2.70
C GLY A 7 -8.04 -0.95 2.27
N MET A 8 -8.73 -0.07 1.55
CA MET A 8 -8.25 1.26 1.16
C MET A 8 -9.07 2.36 1.81
N HIS A 9 -8.45 3.51 2.08
CA HIS A 9 -9.13 4.76 2.42
C HIS A 9 -8.63 5.91 1.53
N GLY A 10 -9.43 6.97 1.38
CA GLY A 10 -8.99 8.22 0.77
C GLY A 10 -7.88 8.87 1.60
N SER A 11 -6.94 9.54 0.95
CA SER A 11 -5.83 10.22 1.60
C SER A 11 -6.03 11.74 1.58
N ASP A 12 -5.64 12.41 2.67
CA ASP A 12 -5.69 13.88 2.79
C ASP A 12 -4.40 14.55 2.28
N PHE A 13 -3.41 13.77 1.86
CA PHE A 13 -2.10 14.28 1.44
C PHE A 13 -2.06 14.61 -0.06
N PRO A 14 -1.60 15.83 -0.45
CA PRO A 14 -1.44 16.19 -1.86
C PRO A 14 -0.50 15.22 -2.60
N GLY A 15 -0.91 14.76 -3.77
CA GLY A 15 -0.14 13.81 -4.60
C GLY A 15 -0.40 12.34 -4.29
N VAL A 16 -1.08 12.04 -3.17
CA VAL A 16 -1.50 10.70 -2.78
C VAL A 16 -2.87 10.37 -3.37
N SER A 17 -2.99 9.18 -3.96
CA SER A 17 -4.26 8.67 -4.48
C SER A 17 -5.08 7.91 -3.45
N CYS A 18 -4.42 7.10 -2.61
CA CYS A 18 -5.08 6.39 -1.53
C CYS A 18 -4.10 5.93 -0.46
N ASP A 19 -4.66 5.56 0.68
CA ASP A 19 -3.98 4.84 1.74
C ASP A 19 -4.42 3.37 1.70
N VAL A 20 -3.49 2.43 1.67
CA VAL A 20 -3.77 0.99 1.83
C VAL A 20 -3.38 0.56 3.24
N LEU A 21 -4.36 0.00 3.95
CA LEU A 21 -4.17 -0.53 5.29
C LEU A 21 -3.70 -1.98 5.24
N LEU A 22 -2.88 -2.37 6.21
CA LEU A 22 -2.38 -3.73 6.35
C LEU A 22 -3.01 -4.40 7.57
N GLU A 23 -3.41 -5.67 7.44
CA GLU A 23 -3.90 -6.46 8.55
C GLU A 23 -2.87 -6.51 9.69
N ARG A 24 -3.34 -6.29 10.93
CA ARG A 24 -2.54 -6.46 12.15
C ARG A 24 -1.25 -5.63 12.18
N SER A 25 -1.20 -4.53 11.42
CA SER A 25 -0.08 -3.61 11.36
C SER A 25 -0.56 -2.18 11.51
N LEU A 26 0.26 -1.35 12.18
CA LEU A 26 0.05 0.11 12.25
C LEU A 26 0.64 0.83 11.03
N LEU A 27 1.37 0.12 10.16
CA LEU A 27 1.92 0.70 8.94
C LEU A 27 0.83 0.87 7.88
N VAL A 28 0.78 2.06 7.30
CA VAL A 28 -0.05 2.40 6.14
C VAL A 28 0.81 2.50 4.90
N LEU A 29 0.34 1.98 3.77
CA LEU A 29 0.98 2.24 2.48
C LEU A 29 0.33 3.48 1.86
N GLU A 30 1.10 4.54 1.69
CA GLU A 30 0.68 5.78 1.07
C GLU A 30 0.96 5.67 -0.44
N VAL A 31 -0.09 5.48 -1.22
CA VAL A 31 0.01 5.22 -2.67
C VAL A 31 -0.09 6.54 -3.42
N GLU A 32 1.00 6.94 -4.05
CA GLU A 32 1.02 8.14 -4.87
C GLU A 32 0.27 7.96 -6.19
N SER A 33 -0.01 9.08 -6.85
CA SER A 33 -0.74 9.15 -8.11
C SER A 33 -0.16 8.28 -9.23
N ALA A 34 1.16 8.16 -9.30
CA ALA A 34 1.83 7.30 -10.28
C ALA A 34 1.61 5.79 -10.02
N ALA A 35 1.20 5.42 -8.80
CA ALA A 35 0.91 4.05 -8.39
C ALA A 35 -0.58 3.81 -8.11
N ALA A 36 -1.47 4.70 -8.56
CA ALA A 36 -2.91 4.67 -8.26
C ALA A 36 -3.63 3.36 -8.61
N ALA A 37 -3.09 2.55 -9.52
CA ALA A 37 -3.61 1.21 -9.83
C ALA A 37 -3.65 0.29 -8.60
N LEU A 38 -2.77 0.51 -7.61
CA LEU A 38 -2.72 -0.26 -6.36
C LEU A 38 -3.89 0.05 -5.42
N CYS A 39 -4.62 1.15 -5.63
CA CYS A 39 -5.78 1.49 -4.79
C CYS A 39 -6.92 0.47 -4.93
N GLN A 40 -6.96 -0.29 -6.03
CA GLN A 40 -8.01 -1.28 -6.30
C GLN A 40 -7.64 -2.70 -5.81
N MET A 41 -6.60 -2.85 -4.99
CA MET A 41 -6.25 -4.16 -4.44
C MET A 41 -7.35 -4.70 -3.52
N ASP A 42 -7.73 -5.95 -3.73
CA ASP A 42 -8.71 -6.63 -2.89
C ASP A 42 -8.19 -6.78 -1.45
N PRO A 43 -9.04 -6.63 -0.43
CA PRO A 43 -8.69 -7.00 0.94
C PRO A 43 -8.26 -8.47 1.03
N GLY A 44 -7.30 -8.76 1.91
CA GLY A 44 -6.70 -10.08 2.09
C GLY A 44 -5.57 -10.39 1.08
N THR A 45 -5.33 -9.52 0.10
CA THR A 45 -4.23 -9.69 -0.86
C THR A 45 -2.90 -9.66 -0.12
N LYS A 46 -2.12 -10.74 -0.26
CA LYS A 46 -0.77 -10.82 0.30
C LYS A 46 0.19 -10.09 -0.62
N ILE A 47 0.96 -9.18 -0.04
CA ILE A 47 1.89 -8.36 -0.79
C ILE A 47 3.24 -8.27 -0.10
N ARG A 48 4.28 -7.99 -0.89
CA ARG A 48 5.57 -7.49 -0.47
C ARG A 48 5.76 -6.09 -1.03
N ALA A 49 5.74 -5.09 -0.15
CA ALA A 49 5.96 -3.69 -0.51
C ALA A 49 7.39 -3.23 -0.16
N ARG A 50 7.95 -2.34 -0.98
CA ARG A 50 9.28 -1.74 -0.81
C ARG A 50 9.15 -0.23 -0.97
N GLY A 51 9.65 0.54 -0.03
CA GLY A 51 9.53 1.99 -0.09
C GLY A 51 10.22 2.65 1.09
N TYR A 52 10.22 3.98 1.09
CA TYR A 52 10.69 4.77 2.21
C TYR A 52 9.62 4.82 3.30
N VAL A 53 10.02 4.70 4.57
CA VAL A 53 9.10 4.70 5.71
C VAL A 53 9.34 5.93 6.57
N ARG A 54 8.29 6.70 6.83
CA ARG A 54 8.30 7.84 7.74
C ARG A 54 6.94 7.95 8.45
N ASN A 55 6.95 8.21 9.75
CA ASN A 55 5.72 8.39 10.56
C ASN A 55 4.70 7.25 10.40
N LEU A 56 5.16 5.98 10.39
CA LEU A 56 4.31 4.79 10.17
C LEU A 56 3.62 4.72 8.81
N ARG A 57 4.12 5.48 7.82
CA ARG A 57 3.61 5.48 6.46
C ARG A 57 4.75 5.11 5.52
N MET A 58 4.49 4.17 4.63
CA MET A 58 5.41 3.76 3.58
C MET A 58 4.97 4.38 2.27
N GLU A 59 5.83 5.18 1.67
CA GLU A 59 5.56 5.86 0.41
C GLU A 59 5.72 4.88 -0.76
N ILE A 60 4.68 4.75 -1.58
CA ILE A 60 4.63 3.90 -2.76
C ILE A 60 4.46 4.79 -3.99
N THR A 61 5.59 5.16 -4.59
CA THR A 61 5.66 6.06 -5.75
C THR A 61 5.49 5.37 -7.10
N HIS A 62 5.64 4.05 -7.16
CA HIS A 62 5.56 3.28 -8.40
C HIS A 62 4.94 1.89 -8.18
N PRO A 63 4.12 1.34 -9.09
CA PRO A 63 3.51 0.02 -8.92
C PRO A 63 4.51 -1.12 -8.67
N LEU A 64 5.69 -1.06 -9.30
CA LEU A 64 6.78 -2.05 -9.11
C LEU A 64 7.35 -2.12 -7.69
N ASN A 65 7.01 -1.15 -6.83
CA ASN A 65 7.36 -1.19 -5.42
C ASN A 65 6.50 -2.20 -4.64
N VAL A 66 5.44 -2.74 -5.25
CA VAL A 66 4.57 -3.76 -4.65
C VAL A 66 4.59 -5.02 -5.50
N GLU A 67 4.91 -6.13 -4.86
CA GLU A 67 4.86 -7.48 -5.42
C GLU A 67 3.66 -8.20 -4.78
N ILE A 68 2.71 -8.68 -5.59
CA ILE A 68 1.62 -9.53 -5.11
C ILE A 68 2.19 -10.93 -4.90
N LEU A 69 2.04 -11.45 -3.69
CA LEU A 69 2.50 -12.79 -3.33
C LEU A 69 1.34 -13.75 -3.60
N GLU A 70 1.42 -14.49 -4.71
CA GLU A 70 0.50 -15.59 -4.96
C GLU A 70 0.61 -16.59 -3.80
N THR A 71 -0.53 -16.99 -3.24
CA THR A 71 -0.56 -18.15 -2.35
C THR A 71 -0.35 -19.39 -3.20
N PRO A 72 0.60 -20.28 -2.85
CA PRO A 72 0.77 -21.57 -3.54
C PRO A 72 -0.48 -22.45 -3.46
#